data_AF-Q9LEP4-F1
#
_entry.id   AF-Q9LEP4-F1
#
_cell.length_a   1.000
_cell.length_b   1.000
_cell.length_c   1.000
_cell.angle_alpha   90.00
_cell.angle_beta   90.00
_cell.angle_gamma   90.00
#
_symmetry.space_group_name_H-M   'P 1'
#
loop_
_entity.id
_entity.type
_entity.pdbx_description
1 polymer ?
#
loop_
_entity_poly.entity_id
_entity_poly.type
_entity_poly.pdbx_seq_one_letter_code
_entity_poly.pdbx_strand_id
1 'polypeptide(L)'
;GGVGKTTLLTQISNKLFKKKNVFDIVVWIVVSKDFQIQKIQEEIAKKLSLTGQDWNQKDEDQKSCDIHNVLKRKTFVMLLDDIWAKVDLMKIGVPYPSRENGCKVVFTTRSLDVCGCMGADVEMVVQCLPPHDALELFKKNAGEITLGSHPKIPELASIVAKKCQGLPFA
;
A
#
# COMPACT_ATOMS: atom_id res chain seq x y z
N GLY A 1 -4.75 -12.16 6.89
CA GLY A 1 -5.10 -11.31 5.73
C GLY A 1 -6.35 -10.50 6.06
N GLY A 2 -6.83 -9.60 5.19
CA GLY A 2 -8.17 -8.99 5.33
C GLY A 2 -8.37 -7.90 6.39
N VAL A 3 -7.35 -7.54 7.18
CA VAL A 3 -7.42 -6.54 8.26
C VAL A 3 -7.46 -5.06 7.80
N GLY A 4 -7.43 -4.78 6.49
CA GLY A 4 -7.55 -3.42 5.96
C GLY A 4 -6.23 -2.65 5.72
N LYS A 5 -5.07 -3.33 5.63
CA LYS A 5 -3.78 -2.68 5.32
C LYS A 5 -3.80 -1.88 4.00
N THR A 6 -4.23 -2.50 2.90
CA THR A 6 -4.39 -1.82 1.60
C THR A 6 -5.35 -0.64 1.72
N THR A 7 -6.45 -0.78 2.46
CA THR A 7 -7.40 0.32 2.70
C THR A 7 -6.74 1.50 3.42
N LEU A 8 -5.92 1.25 4.45
CA LEU A 8 -5.17 2.30 5.15
C LEU A 8 -4.15 2.96 4.23
N LEU A 9 -3.40 2.19 3.44
CA LEU A 9 -2.45 2.72 2.46
C LEU A 9 -3.19 3.61 1.44
N THR A 10 -4.35 3.19 0.95
CA THR A 10 -5.19 3.97 0.02
C THR A 10 -5.64 5.29 0.65
N GLN A 11 -6.01 5.29 1.93
CA GLN A 11 -6.36 6.52 2.65
C GLN A 11 -5.17 7.48 2.76
N ILE A 12 -3.95 6.96 2.99
CA ILE A 12 -2.72 7.75 2.99
C ILE A 12 -2.49 8.37 1.60
N SER A 13 -2.54 7.56 0.55
CA SER A 13 -2.42 8.00 -0.85
C SER A 13 -3.39 9.13 -1.18
N ASN A 14 -4.69 8.93 -0.86
CA ASN A 14 -5.72 9.94 -1.09
C ASN A 14 -5.46 11.25 -0.32
N LYS A 15 -4.97 11.17 0.93
CA LYS A 15 -4.62 12.36 1.71
C LYS A 15 -3.42 13.10 1.11
N LEU A 16 -2.42 12.38 0.60
CA LEU A 16 -1.26 12.95 -0.08
C LEU A 16 -1.68 13.66 -1.38
N PHE A 17 -2.57 13.08 -2.17
CA PHE A 17 -3.10 13.74 -3.37
C PHE A 17 -3.94 14.99 -3.06
N LYS A 18 -4.68 15.00 -1.95
CA LYS A 18 -5.45 16.17 -1.51
C LYS A 18 -4.55 17.30 -1.02
N LYS A 19 -3.48 16.98 -0.29
CA LYS A 19 -2.49 17.94 0.18
C LYS A 19 -1.46 18.17 -0.92
N LYS A 20 -1.79 19.06 -1.88
CA LYS A 20 -0.88 19.44 -2.95
C LYS A 20 0.48 19.88 -2.38
N ASN A 21 1.56 19.54 -3.07
CA ASN A 21 2.93 20.02 -2.83
C ASN A 21 3.60 19.55 -1.53
N VAL A 22 3.21 18.39 -0.97
CA VAL A 22 3.97 17.78 0.15
C VAL A 22 5.19 17.00 -0.36
N PHE A 23 5.04 16.32 -1.50
CA PHE A 23 6.11 15.60 -2.20
C PHE A 23 6.05 15.95 -3.68
N ASP A 24 7.20 15.98 -4.35
CA ASP A 24 7.26 16.17 -5.81
C ASP A 24 6.64 14.98 -6.55
N ILE A 25 6.77 13.77 -5.99
CA ILE A 25 6.30 12.53 -6.59
C ILE A 25 5.61 11.65 -5.55
N VAL A 26 4.44 11.12 -5.93
CA VAL A 26 3.74 10.04 -5.20
C VAL A 26 3.63 8.84 -6.13
N VAL A 27 4.24 7.72 -5.75
CA VAL A 27 4.22 6.46 -6.52
C VAL A 27 3.45 5.42 -5.73
N TRP A 28 2.47 4.76 -6.36
CA TRP A 28 1.79 3.59 -5.81
C TRP A 28 2.08 2.37 -6.69
N ILE A 29 2.53 1.28 -6.08
CA ILE A 29 2.86 0.04 -6.77
C ILE A 29 2.27 -1.12 -5.98
N VAL A 30 1.55 -2.01 -6.67
CA VAL A 30 1.14 -3.30 -6.09
C VAL A 30 2.23 -4.31 -6.43
N VAL A 31 2.89 -4.87 -5.42
CA VAL A 31 4.01 -5.79 -5.64
C VAL A 31 3.49 -7.20 -5.87
N SER A 32 2.53 -7.74 -5.10
CA SER A 32 2.03 -9.12 -5.30
C SER A 32 3.16 -10.19 -5.33
N LYS A 33 2.80 -11.47 -5.50
CA LYS A 33 3.77 -12.57 -5.38
C LYS A 33 4.71 -12.71 -6.59
N ASP A 34 4.23 -12.33 -7.78
CA ASP A 34 4.92 -12.56 -9.06
C ASP A 34 5.57 -11.29 -9.65
N PHE A 35 5.79 -10.26 -8.82
CA PHE A 35 6.51 -9.08 -9.31
C PHE A 35 8.00 -9.33 -9.39
N GLN A 36 8.51 -9.09 -10.58
CA GLN A 36 9.92 -8.99 -10.88
C GLN A 36 10.35 -7.52 -10.77
N ILE A 37 11.63 -7.29 -10.47
CA ILE A 37 12.23 -5.94 -10.37
C ILE A 37 11.87 -5.09 -11.61
N GLN A 38 11.95 -5.68 -12.80
CA GLN A 38 11.57 -5.03 -14.06
C GLN A 38 10.16 -4.43 -14.02
N LYS A 39 9.15 -5.16 -13.52
CA LYS A 39 7.78 -4.64 -13.43
C LYS A 39 7.68 -3.44 -12.49
N ILE A 40 8.43 -3.44 -11.39
CA ILE A 40 8.49 -2.30 -10.47
C ILE A 40 9.14 -1.10 -11.18
N GLN A 41 10.24 -1.32 -11.90
CA GLN A 41 10.91 -0.29 -12.68
C GLN A 41 9.97 0.30 -13.74
N GLU A 42 9.20 -0.51 -14.46
CA GLU A 42 8.21 -0.03 -15.44
C GLU A 42 7.12 0.85 -14.80
N GLU A 43 6.58 0.44 -13.65
CA GLU A 43 5.57 1.24 -12.94
C GLU A 43 6.13 2.57 -12.43
N ILE A 44 7.38 2.58 -11.93
CA ILE A 44 8.06 3.82 -11.54
C ILE A 44 8.31 4.70 -12.78
N ALA A 45 8.82 4.11 -13.87
CA ALA A 45 9.17 4.81 -15.09
C ALA A 45 7.97 5.55 -15.69
N LYS A 46 6.78 4.92 -15.72
CA LYS A 46 5.52 5.57 -16.10
C LYS A 46 5.21 6.81 -15.26
N LYS A 47 5.51 6.78 -13.96
CA LYS A 47 5.31 7.94 -13.05
C LYS A 47 6.37 9.03 -13.22
N LEU A 48 7.57 8.64 -13.66
CA LEU A 48 8.68 9.57 -13.91
C LEU A 48 8.72 10.08 -15.35
N SER A 49 7.77 9.66 -16.20
CA SER A 49 7.77 9.90 -17.65
C SER A 49 9.06 9.42 -18.35
N LEU A 50 9.66 8.35 -17.83
CA LEU A 50 10.76 7.61 -18.46
C LEU A 50 10.12 6.57 -19.40
N THR A 51 9.88 6.94 -20.65
CA THR A 51 9.19 6.08 -21.63
C THR A 51 9.83 6.21 -23.00
N GLY A 52 9.69 5.19 -23.86
CA GLY A 52 10.13 5.23 -25.26
C GLY A 52 10.94 4.02 -25.67
N GLN A 53 11.36 3.96 -26.93
CA GLN A 53 12.19 2.87 -27.45
C GLN A 53 13.50 2.72 -26.67
N ASP A 54 14.14 3.84 -26.33
CA ASP A 54 15.37 3.87 -25.53
C ASP A 54 15.18 3.26 -24.14
N TRP A 55 14.01 3.44 -23.52
CA TRP A 55 13.70 2.80 -22.24
C TRP A 55 13.47 1.30 -22.39
N ASN A 56 12.73 0.90 -23.42
CA ASN A 56 12.35 -0.49 -23.64
C ASN A 56 13.55 -1.39 -23.97
N GLN A 57 14.64 -0.81 -24.49
CA GLN A 57 15.88 -1.53 -24.80
C GLN A 57 16.86 -1.61 -23.61
N LYS A 58 16.58 -0.90 -22.52
CA LYS A 58 17.46 -0.89 -21.34
C LYS A 58 17.35 -2.16 -20.52
N ASP A 59 18.48 -2.62 -20.03
CA ASP A 59 18.54 -3.65 -19.00
C ASP A 59 18.14 -3.10 -17.61
N GLU A 60 18.06 -3.98 -16.62
CA GLU A 60 17.66 -3.61 -15.25
C GLU A 60 18.59 -2.57 -14.62
N ASP A 61 19.89 -2.64 -14.86
CA ASP A 61 20.88 -1.74 -14.25
C ASP A 61 20.83 -0.33 -14.87
N GLN A 62 20.65 -0.26 -16.19
CA GLN A 62 20.43 0.99 -16.90
C GLN A 62 19.13 1.67 -16.46
N LYS A 63 18.04 0.89 -16.32
CA LYS A 63 16.76 1.38 -15.79
C LYS A 63 16.89 1.88 -14.36
N SER A 64 17.63 1.15 -13.52
CA SER A 64 17.94 1.54 -12.14
C SER A 64 18.67 2.88 -12.09
N CYS A 65 19.70 3.06 -12.92
CA CYS A 65 20.46 4.30 -12.99
C CYS A 65 19.59 5.51 -13.37
N ASP A 66 18.71 5.35 -14.35
CA ASP A 66 17.80 6.42 -14.78
C ASP A 66 16.78 6.80 -13.70
N ILE A 67 16.14 5.79 -13.09
CA ILE A 67 15.22 5.99 -11.96
C ILE A 67 15.94 6.73 -10.84
N HIS A 68 17.13 6.26 -10.46
CA HIS A 68 17.93 6.87 -9.40
C HIS A 68 18.30 8.32 -9.70
N ASN A 69 18.73 8.59 -10.95
CA ASN A 69 19.08 9.93 -11.37
C ASN A 69 17.92 10.91 -11.24
N VAL A 70 16.70 10.50 -11.55
CA VAL A 70 15.52 11.35 -11.36
C VAL A 70 15.16 11.49 -9.88
N LEU A 71 15.07 10.38 -9.14
CA LEU A 71 14.59 10.36 -7.76
C LEU A 71 15.54 11.07 -6.78
N LYS A 72 16.86 11.03 -7.00
CA LYS A 72 17.83 11.69 -6.09
C LYS A 72 17.71 13.23 -6.05
N ARG A 73 16.98 13.83 -7.01
CA ARG A 73 16.79 15.29 -7.12
C ARG A 73 15.39 15.75 -6.70
N LYS A 74 14.55 14.84 -6.17
CA LYS A 74 13.14 15.09 -5.87
C LYS A 74 12.77 14.45 -4.54
N THR A 75 11.87 15.11 -3.82
CA THR A 75 11.18 14.50 -2.69
C THR A 75 10.12 13.54 -3.21
N PHE A 76 10.06 12.32 -2.67
CA PHE A 76 9.04 11.37 -3.07
C PHE A 76 8.50 10.55 -1.91
N VAL A 77 7.30 10.03 -2.11
CA VAL A 77 6.74 8.96 -1.30
C VAL A 77 6.36 7.79 -2.20
N MET A 78 6.88 6.61 -1.87
CA MET A 78 6.59 5.37 -2.55
C MET A 78 5.73 4.48 -1.66
N LEU A 79 4.57 4.08 -2.17
CA LEU A 79 3.57 3.26 -1.51
C LEU A 79 3.59 1.87 -2.17
N LEU A 80 4.18 0.88 -1.48
CA LEU A 80 4.34 -0.48 -1.98
C LEU A 80 3.32 -1.41 -1.31
N ASP A 81 2.29 -1.83 -2.05
CA ASP A 81 1.22 -2.65 -1.50
C ASP A 81 1.47 -4.16 -1.71
N ASP A 82 1.16 -4.94 -0.68
CA ASP A 82 1.20 -6.41 -0.66
C ASP A 82 2.58 -6.98 -1.03
N ILE A 83 3.62 -6.62 -0.26
CA ILE A 83 4.98 -7.19 -0.38
C ILE A 83 5.02 -8.61 0.21
N TRP A 84 5.54 -9.57 -0.58
CA TRP A 84 5.66 -10.98 -0.20
C TRP A 84 7.08 -11.40 0.22
N ALA A 85 8.11 -10.67 -0.22
CA ALA A 85 9.52 -10.95 0.06
C ALA A 85 10.32 -9.64 0.03
N LYS A 86 11.58 -9.67 0.50
CA LYS A 86 12.46 -8.50 0.50
C LYS A 86 12.58 -7.92 -0.91
N VAL A 87 12.31 -6.62 -1.04
CA VAL A 87 12.48 -5.84 -2.26
C VAL A 87 13.76 -5.02 -2.12
N ASP A 88 14.68 -5.21 -3.06
CA ASP A 88 15.93 -4.45 -3.11
C ASP A 88 15.69 -3.10 -3.81
N LEU A 89 15.48 -2.06 -3.00
CA LEU A 89 15.24 -0.70 -3.48
C LEU A 89 16.41 -0.17 -4.32
N MET A 90 17.65 -0.54 -3.99
CA MET A 90 18.84 -0.09 -4.74
C MET A 90 18.89 -0.71 -6.13
N LYS A 91 18.57 -2.00 -6.27
CA LYS A 91 18.46 -2.63 -7.59
C LYS A 91 17.38 -2.01 -8.47
N ILE A 92 16.32 -1.50 -7.87
CA ILE A 92 15.27 -0.78 -8.60
C ILE A 92 15.72 0.64 -9.00
N GLY A 93 16.68 1.22 -8.28
CA GLY A 93 17.13 2.60 -8.45
C GLY A 93 16.50 3.59 -7.46
N VAL A 94 15.76 3.09 -6.47
CA VAL A 94 15.13 3.94 -5.45
C VAL A 94 16.18 4.28 -4.39
N PRO A 95 16.54 5.56 -4.20
CA PRO A 95 17.45 5.94 -3.13
C PRO A 95 16.79 5.66 -1.77
N TYR A 96 17.58 5.20 -0.80
CA TYR A 96 17.07 4.94 0.54
C TYR A 96 16.49 6.22 1.17
N PRO A 97 15.26 6.17 1.72
CA PRO A 97 14.69 7.26 2.48
C PRO A 97 15.62 7.70 3.61
N SER A 98 15.84 9.01 3.73
CA SER A 98 16.58 9.60 4.85
C SER A 98 15.88 10.87 5.31
N ARG A 99 16.26 11.37 6.49
CA ARG A 99 15.75 12.66 6.97
C ARG A 99 16.18 13.81 6.05
N GLU A 100 17.35 13.69 5.43
CA GLU A 100 17.96 14.73 4.58
C GLU A 100 17.30 14.83 3.20
N ASN A 101 17.01 13.69 2.56
CA ASN A 101 16.36 13.71 1.25
C ASN A 101 14.83 13.92 1.34
N GLY A 102 14.27 13.82 2.55
CA GLY A 102 12.84 14.00 2.80
C GLY A 102 11.95 12.92 2.19
N CYS A 103 12.52 11.88 1.60
CA CYS A 103 11.78 10.83 0.92
C CYS A 103 11.20 9.81 1.90
N LYS A 104 10.18 9.07 1.47
CA LYS A 104 9.51 8.04 2.27
C LYS A 104 9.19 6.81 1.44
N VAL A 105 9.35 5.64 2.04
CA VAL A 105 8.79 4.39 1.52
C VAL A 105 7.83 3.87 2.59
N VAL A 106 6.59 3.62 2.20
CA VAL A 106 5.56 2.99 3.04
C VAL A 106 5.14 1.73 2.33
N PHE A 107 5.08 0.62 3.05
CA PHE A 107 4.69 -0.63 2.45
C PHE A 107 3.73 -1.43 3.33
N THR A 108 3.02 -2.37 2.71
CA THR A 108 2.18 -3.32 3.43
C THR A 108 2.68 -4.73 3.18
N THR A 109 2.64 -5.57 4.21
CA THR A 109 2.95 -6.99 4.10
C THR A 109 2.09 -7.80 5.08
N ARG A 110 1.98 -9.10 4.82
CA ARG A 110 1.30 -10.06 5.69
C ARG A 110 2.25 -10.69 6.71
N SER A 111 3.57 -10.53 6.53
CA SER A 111 4.61 -11.17 7.34
C SER A 111 5.43 -10.13 8.10
N LEU A 112 5.56 -10.32 9.41
CA LEU A 112 6.47 -9.53 10.23
C LEU A 112 7.93 -9.77 9.83
N ASP A 113 8.28 -11.00 9.44
CA ASP A 113 9.63 -11.34 8.96
C ASP A 113 9.98 -10.55 7.69
N VAL A 114 9.03 -10.40 6.77
CA VAL A 114 9.22 -9.57 5.57
C VAL A 114 9.37 -8.10 5.95
N CYS A 115 8.61 -7.61 6.93
CA CYS A 115 8.75 -6.25 7.46
C CYS A 115 10.15 -6.00 8.02
N GLY A 116 10.67 -6.92 8.84
CA GLY A 116 12.03 -6.87 9.38
C GLY A 116 13.09 -6.97 8.29
N CYS A 117 12.93 -7.89 7.32
CA CYS A 117 13.85 -8.03 6.18
C CYS A 117 13.96 -6.78 5.31
N MET A 118 12.86 -6.02 5.20
CA MET A 118 12.82 -4.72 4.51
C MET A 118 13.54 -3.61 5.28
N GLY A 119 13.84 -3.81 6.57
CA GLY A 119 14.50 -2.81 7.42
C GLY A 119 13.61 -1.60 7.69
N ALA A 120 12.33 -1.83 8.01
CA ALA A 120 11.41 -0.73 8.32
C ALA A 120 11.86 0.07 9.56
N ASP A 121 11.96 1.39 9.41
CA ASP A 121 12.23 2.29 10.54
C ASP A 121 11.08 2.31 11.57
N VAL A 122 9.85 2.12 11.08
CA VAL A 122 8.62 2.16 11.87
C VAL A 122 7.73 1.00 11.46
N GLU A 123 7.42 0.14 12.42
CA GLU A 123 6.49 -0.97 12.25
C GLU A 123 5.10 -0.61 12.77
N MET A 124 4.07 -0.99 12.01
CA MET A 124 2.67 -0.80 12.41
C MET A 124 1.88 -2.09 12.17
N VAL A 125 1.42 -2.71 13.26
CA VAL A 125 0.55 -3.88 13.20
C VAL A 125 -0.91 -3.46 13.09
N VAL A 126 -1.54 -3.75 11.96
CA VAL A 126 -2.97 -3.52 11.76
C VAL A 126 -3.76 -4.67 12.37
N GLN A 127 -4.44 -4.38 13.48
CA GLN A 127 -5.24 -5.34 14.24
C GLN A 127 -6.65 -5.50 13.63
N CYS A 128 -7.34 -6.57 14.03
CA CYS A 128 -8.78 -6.71 13.76
C CYS A 128 -9.56 -5.60 14.45
N LEU A 129 -10.74 -5.29 13.91
CA LEU A 129 -11.64 -4.32 14.51
C LEU A 129 -12.17 -4.83 15.86
N PRO A 130 -12.27 -3.94 16.86
CA PRO A 130 -13.03 -4.23 18.06
C PRO A 130 -14.47 -4.67 17.73
N PRO A 131 -15.12 -5.51 18.57
CA PRO A 131 -16.47 -6.03 18.28
C PRO A 131 -17.51 -4.95 17.96
N HIS A 132 -17.41 -3.80 18.61
CA HIS A 132 -18.27 -2.65 18.36
C HIS A 132 -18.09 -2.13 16.93
N ASP A 133 -16.87 -1.78 16.55
CA ASP A 133 -16.55 -1.21 15.24
C ASP A 133 -16.79 -2.20 14.10
N ALA A 134 -16.58 -3.50 14.36
CA ALA A 134 -16.90 -4.58 13.44
C ALA A 134 -18.42 -4.65 13.16
N LEU A 135 -19.24 -4.52 14.21
CA LEU A 135 -20.70 -4.49 14.06
C LEU A 135 -21.17 -3.23 13.34
N GLU A 136 -20.57 -2.07 13.64
CA GLU A 136 -20.88 -0.83 12.92
C GLU A 136 -20.54 -0.94 11.43
N LEU A 137 -19.36 -1.46 11.10
CA LEU A 137 -18.95 -1.69 9.73
C LEU A 137 -19.91 -2.67 9.02
N PHE A 138 -20.28 -3.75 9.68
CA PHE A 138 -21.23 -4.73 9.14
C PHE A 138 -22.58 -4.07 8.83
N LYS A 139 -23.15 -3.33 9.78
CA LYS A 139 -24.43 -2.61 9.61
C LYS A 139 -24.36 -1.59 8.48
N LYS A 140 -23.25 -0.84 8.40
CA LYS A 140 -23.01 0.13 7.33
C LYS A 140 -23.00 -0.54 5.95
N ASN A 141 -22.40 -1.72 5.82
CA ASN A 141 -22.35 -2.47 4.56
C ASN A 141 -23.70 -3.15 4.23
N ALA A 142 -24.43 -3.64 5.23
CA ALA A 142 -25.74 -4.26 5.04
C ALA A 142 -26.83 -3.26 4.63
N GLY A 143 -26.70 -2.00 5.06
CA GLY A 143 -27.62 -0.90 4.75
C GLY A 143 -28.88 -0.89 5.63
N GLU A 144 -29.40 0.32 5.87
CA GLU A 144 -30.55 0.53 6.78
C GLU A 144 -31.83 -0.17 6.32
N ILE A 145 -32.07 -0.21 5.01
CA ILE A 145 -33.25 -0.87 4.41
C ILE A 145 -33.27 -2.36 4.78
N THR A 146 -32.13 -3.06 4.60
CA THR A 146 -32.00 -4.48 4.94
C THR A 146 -32.22 -4.71 6.43
N LEU A 147 -31.57 -3.88 7.27
CA LEU A 147 -31.65 -3.99 8.73
C LEU A 147 -33.07 -3.73 9.26
N GLY A 148 -33.84 -2.84 8.61
CA GLY A 148 -35.22 -2.52 8.96
C GLY A 148 -36.28 -3.46 8.38
N SER A 149 -35.91 -4.35 7.46
CA SER A 149 -36.89 -5.19 6.73
C SER A 149 -37.57 -6.26 7.59
N HIS A 150 -37.00 -6.63 8.73
CA HIS A 150 -37.61 -7.57 9.67
C HIS A 150 -37.05 -7.40 11.10
N PRO A 151 -37.88 -7.47 12.17
CA PRO A 151 -37.44 -7.25 13.56
C PRO A 151 -36.28 -8.12 14.05
N LYS A 152 -36.13 -9.34 13.49
CA LYS A 152 -35.04 -10.27 13.84
C LYS A 152 -33.71 -9.98 13.15
N ILE A 153 -33.69 -9.21 12.06
CA ILE A 153 -32.46 -8.99 11.27
C ILE A 153 -31.36 -8.28 12.08
N PRO A 154 -31.64 -7.25 12.90
CA PRO A 154 -30.59 -6.61 13.71
C PRO A 154 -29.88 -7.56 14.67
N GLU A 155 -30.60 -8.52 15.26
CA GLU A 155 -30.02 -9.56 16.12
C GLU A 155 -29.15 -10.52 15.30
N LEU A 156 -29.66 -11.01 14.16
CA LEU A 156 -28.91 -11.89 13.26
C LEU A 156 -27.64 -11.21 12.73
N ALA A 157 -27.72 -9.93 12.37
CA ALA A 157 -26.57 -9.12 11.95
C ALA A 157 -25.49 -9.06 13.04
N SER A 158 -25.88 -8.93 14.31
CA SER A 158 -24.94 -8.99 15.44
C SER A 158 -24.26 -10.36 15.58
N ILE A 159 -25.02 -11.45 15.41
CA ILE A 159 -24.49 -12.81 15.44
C ILE A 159 -23.50 -13.05 14.29
N VAL A 160 -23.85 -12.62 13.07
CA VAL A 160 -22.98 -12.74 11.90
C VAL A 160 -21.71 -11.91 12.07
N ALA A 161 -21.82 -10.65 12.49
CA ALA A 161 -20.67 -9.79 12.73
C ALA A 161 -19.69 -10.38 13.76
N LYS A 162 -20.21 -11.03 14.82
CA LYS A 162 -19.36 -11.77 15.79
C LYS A 162 -18.62 -12.94 15.13
N LYS A 163 -19.25 -13.66 14.19
CA LYS A 163 -18.59 -14.74 13.44
C LYS A 163 -17.47 -14.25 12.52
N CYS A 164 -17.51 -12.99 12.08
CA CYS A 164 -16.44 -12.36 11.31
C CYS A 164 -15.19 -12.04 12.16
N GLN A 165 -15.23 -12.17 13.48
CA GLN A 165 -14.09 -11.99 14.39
C GLN A 165 -13.34 -10.65 14.21
N GLY A 166 -14.06 -9.59 13.85
CA GLY A 166 -13.47 -8.27 13.63
C GLY A 166 -12.65 -8.13 12.35
N LEU A 167 -12.63 -9.12 11.46
CA LEU A 167 -11.98 -8.99 10.15
C LEU A 167 -12.87 -8.16 9.21
N PRO A 168 -12.40 -6.99 8.72
CA PRO A 168 -13.18 -6.14 7.83
C PRO A 168 -13.59 -6.79 6.50
N PHE A 169 -12.83 -7.77 6.02
CA PHE A 169 -13.05 -8.44 4.73
C PHE A 169 -13.89 -9.73 4.82
N ALA A 170 -14.12 -10.24 6.03
CA ALA A 170 -14.76 -11.54 6.24
C ALA A 170 -16.22 -11.60 5.75
#